data_AF-A0AB39NC24-F1
#
_entry.id   AF-A0AB39NC24-F1
#
_cell.length_a   1.000
_cell.length_b   1.000
_cell.length_c   1.000
_cell.angle_alpha   90.00
_cell.angle_beta   90.00
_cell.angle_gamma   90.00
#
_symmetry.space_group_name_H-M   'P 1'
#
loop_
_entity.id
_entity.type
_entity.pdbx_description
1 polymer ?
#
loop_
_entity_poly.entity_id
_entity_poly.type
_entity_poly.pdbx_seq_one_letter_code
_entity_poly.pdbx_strand_id
1 'polypeptide(L)'
;MRTTSNPGDQRHLDAQHNRDQAWARLTQTPSGSHRLPSRSDGSPGRLIDIARNYDRICQRAEGILLPDTTDADVLAALLVIRMLREKLDHDELKLTSLARTKKITWARIAQWQELSGRQAAERRHLQLSRAYTRPDGTVPRTQSERVEQARERRSRHAEREWARQHAQRIRRIAAQLAAIGDLQKRADRSQEARVILAVRGSETQGTPEPVPLVWPTALRDCLAEDERFRSAPPQPTADDPDGSVWRRQQQEADILHRLLGLVRYAANPRNIDLSDLPQVSDAIRDLHRDSQQQAKTRRPPRPGASTT
;
A
#
# COMPACT_ATOMS: atom_id res chain seq x y z
N MET A 1 23.85 -30.75 46.64
CA MET A 1 23.03 -29.56 46.34
C MET A 1 23.20 -29.20 44.87
N ARG A 2 22.22 -29.50 44.01
CA ARG A 2 22.21 -28.98 42.63
C ARG A 2 21.54 -27.62 42.66
N THR A 3 22.32 -26.56 42.45
CA THR A 3 21.80 -25.22 42.20
C THR A 3 21.08 -25.24 40.85
N THR A 4 19.75 -25.36 40.87
CA THR A 4 18.93 -25.15 39.68
C THR A 4 18.98 -23.66 39.36
N SER A 5 19.81 -23.28 38.37
CA SER A 5 19.83 -21.91 37.85
C SER A 5 18.42 -21.51 37.44
N ASN A 6 17.98 -20.36 37.93
CA ASN A 6 16.63 -19.85 37.73
C ASN A 6 16.44 -19.49 36.25
N PRO A 7 15.35 -19.90 35.59
CA PRO A 7 15.06 -19.54 34.19
C PRO A 7 14.93 -18.03 33.92
N GLY A 8 14.87 -17.19 34.97
CA GLY A 8 15.01 -15.74 34.89
C GLY A 8 16.46 -15.28 34.67
N ASP A 9 17.42 -15.86 35.42
CA ASP A 9 18.85 -15.51 35.33
C ASP A 9 19.44 -15.95 33.98
N GLN A 10 19.02 -17.12 33.49
CA GLN A 10 19.45 -17.62 32.18
C GLN A 10 19.04 -16.67 31.04
N ARG A 11 17.80 -16.15 31.08
CA ARG A 11 17.29 -15.20 30.07
C ARG A 11 18.01 -13.85 30.12
N HIS A 12 18.39 -13.38 31.31
CA HIS A 12 19.12 -12.14 31.47
C HIS A 12 20.57 -12.24 30.95
N LEU A 13 21.24 -13.38 31.20
CA LEU A 13 22.58 -13.67 30.68
C LEU A 13 22.57 -13.83 29.14
N ASP A 14 21.57 -14.52 28.59
CA ASP A 14 21.41 -14.68 27.14
C ASP A 14 21.16 -13.31 26.45
N ALA A 15 20.36 -12.43 27.07
CA ALA A 15 20.15 -11.08 26.56
C ALA A 15 21.44 -10.25 26.57
N GLN A 16 22.19 -10.29 27.67
CA GLN A 16 23.46 -9.58 27.79
C GLN A 16 24.49 -10.07 26.75
N HIS A 17 24.61 -11.39 26.57
CA HIS A 17 25.48 -11.98 25.54
C HIS A 17 25.09 -11.56 24.12
N ASN A 18 23.78 -11.54 23.82
CA ASN A 18 23.28 -11.09 22.51
C ASN A 18 23.57 -9.60 22.26
N ARG A 19 23.48 -8.76 23.29
CA ARG A 19 23.85 -7.33 23.20
C ARG A 19 25.32 -7.18 22.84
N ASP A 20 26.22 -7.85 23.56
CA ASP A 20 27.66 -7.77 23.34
C ASP A 20 28.03 -8.27 21.93
N GLN A 21 27.41 -9.36 21.49
CA GLN A 21 27.62 -9.91 20.15
C GLN A 21 27.09 -9.00 19.04
N ALA A 22 25.95 -8.33 19.25
CA ALA A 22 25.41 -7.36 18.30
C ALA A 22 26.34 -6.15 18.15
N TRP A 23 26.82 -5.59 19.27
CA TRP A 23 27.79 -4.49 19.28
C TRP A 23 29.10 -4.87 18.60
N ALA A 24 29.65 -6.05 18.89
CA ALA A 24 30.88 -6.53 18.26
C ALA A 24 30.73 -6.68 16.73
N ARG A 25 29.58 -7.16 16.24
CA ARG A 25 29.34 -7.32 14.80
C ARG A 25 29.13 -6.02 14.06
N LEU A 26 28.56 -5.00 14.71
CA LEU A 26 28.31 -3.69 14.09
C LEU A 26 29.53 -2.77 14.12
N THR A 27 30.50 -3.03 14.99
CA THR A 27 31.77 -2.28 15.09
C THR A 27 32.91 -2.89 14.26
N GLN A 28 32.79 -4.15 13.84
CA GLN A 28 33.70 -4.77 12.89
C GLN A 28 33.50 -4.16 11.49
N THR A 29 34.56 -3.54 10.95
CA THR A 29 34.56 -3.02 9.57
C THR A 29 34.43 -4.21 8.61
N PRO A 30 33.45 -4.22 7.68
CA PRO A 30 33.31 -5.34 6.76
C PRO A 30 34.56 -5.43 5.89
N SER A 31 35.35 -6.50 6.06
CA SER A 31 36.63 -6.72 5.36
C SER A 31 36.48 -7.06 3.86
N GLY A 32 35.39 -6.63 3.24
CA GLY A 32 35.08 -6.88 1.84
C GLY A 32 34.62 -5.59 1.17
N SER A 33 35.50 -5.03 0.36
CA SER A 33 35.26 -3.87 -0.51
C SER A 33 34.18 -4.17 -1.55
N HIS A 34 32.92 -4.02 -1.17
CA HIS A 34 31.85 -3.69 -2.12
C HIS A 34 31.46 -2.24 -1.90
N ARG A 35 31.95 -1.39 -2.80
CA ARG A 35 31.61 0.04 -2.85
C ARG A 35 30.10 0.13 -3.10
N LEU A 36 29.33 0.40 -2.05
CA LEU A 36 27.90 0.70 -2.16
C LEU A 36 27.74 1.91 -3.08
N PRO A 37 26.74 1.93 -3.99
CA PRO A 37 26.49 3.10 -4.83
C PRO A 37 26.28 4.31 -3.93
N SER A 38 27.15 5.31 -4.13
CA SER A 38 27.12 6.60 -3.47
C SER A 38 25.74 7.24 -3.67
N ARG A 39 24.91 7.19 -2.63
CA ARG A 39 23.71 8.02 -2.56
C ARG A 39 24.16 9.44 -2.23
N SER A 40 24.44 10.23 -3.27
CA SER A 40 24.61 11.67 -3.12
C SER A 40 23.25 12.29 -2.78
N ASP A 41 23.04 12.64 -1.52
CA ASP A 41 22.92 14.04 -1.08
C ASP A 41 22.73 14.09 0.45
N GLY A 42 23.57 14.86 1.15
CA GLY A 42 23.57 15.01 2.61
C GLY A 42 24.71 14.32 3.36
N SER A 43 25.87 14.98 3.40
CA SER A 43 27.13 14.60 4.06
C SER A 43 27.05 13.66 5.30
N PRO A 44 27.80 12.54 5.34
CA PRO A 44 27.90 11.66 6.53
C PRO A 44 28.48 12.35 7.78
N GLY A 45 29.07 13.55 7.64
CA GLY A 45 29.45 14.40 8.77
C GLY A 45 28.26 14.88 9.60
N ARG A 46 27.08 15.08 9.00
CA ARG A 46 25.93 15.67 9.73
C ARG A 46 25.41 14.77 10.86
N LEU A 47 25.36 13.45 10.68
CA LEU A 47 24.79 12.55 11.68
C LEU A 47 25.70 12.37 12.90
N ILE A 48 27.01 12.30 12.70
CA ILE A 48 27.97 12.19 13.81
C ILE A 48 28.06 13.50 14.60
N ASP A 49 27.94 14.64 13.92
CA ASP A 49 27.93 15.95 14.55
C ASP A 49 26.60 16.22 15.29
N ILE A 50 25.46 15.80 14.71
CA ILE A 50 24.15 15.82 15.40
C ILE A 50 24.19 14.92 16.64
N ALA A 51 24.76 13.71 16.54
CA ALA A 51 24.89 12.80 17.68
C ALA A 51 25.79 13.39 18.79
N ARG A 52 26.92 14.01 18.43
CA ARG A 52 27.83 14.66 19.38
C ARG A 52 27.17 15.87 20.06
N ASN A 53 26.42 16.67 19.30
CA ASN A 53 25.71 17.82 19.86
C ASN A 53 24.55 17.39 20.77
N TYR A 54 23.81 16.35 20.38
CA TYR A 54 22.78 15.71 21.21
C TYR A 54 23.36 15.18 22.53
N ASP A 55 24.45 14.41 22.47
CA ASP A 55 25.12 13.84 23.65
C ASP A 55 25.62 14.93 24.61
N ARG A 56 26.18 16.03 24.06
CA ARG A 56 26.58 17.20 24.84
C ARG A 56 25.40 17.86 25.57
N ILE A 57 24.22 17.95 24.93
CA ILE A 57 23.01 18.51 25.54
C ILE A 57 22.47 17.58 26.64
N CYS A 58 22.50 16.27 26.42
CA CYS A 58 22.11 15.28 27.44
C CYS A 58 23.04 15.31 28.66
N GLN A 59 24.36 15.36 28.47
CA GLN A 59 25.33 15.45 29.58
C GLN A 59 25.17 16.73 30.41
N ARG A 60 24.80 17.84 29.78
CA ARG A 60 24.45 19.11 30.46
C ARG A 60 23.15 18.99 31.23
N ALA A 61 22.14 18.31 30.69
CA ALA A 61 20.87 18.05 31.37
C ALA A 61 21.04 17.11 32.58
N GLU A 62 22.01 16.19 32.54
CA GLU A 62 22.38 15.30 33.65
C GLU A 62 23.19 16.01 34.76
N GLY A 63 23.52 17.30 34.60
CA GLY A 63 24.18 18.12 35.62
C GLY A 63 25.70 17.95 35.70
N ILE A 64 26.32 17.27 34.73
CA ILE A 64 27.78 17.02 34.68
C ILE A 64 28.56 18.28 34.22
N LEU A 65 27.87 19.25 33.59
CA LEU A 65 28.42 20.54 33.12
C LEU A 65 27.49 21.69 33.59
N LEU A 66 28.06 22.81 34.05
CA LEU A 66 27.28 24.00 34.48
C LEU A 66 26.28 24.44 33.38
N PRO A 67 25.06 24.88 33.75
CA PRO A 67 23.92 24.98 32.84
C PRO A 67 23.95 26.25 31.97
N ASP A 68 24.74 26.25 30.90
CA ASP A 68 24.64 27.21 29.79
C ASP A 68 23.95 26.53 28.58
N THR A 69 22.71 26.06 28.76
CA THR A 69 21.90 25.50 27.67
C THR A 69 20.73 26.42 27.40
N THR A 70 20.56 26.86 26.15
CA THR A 70 19.43 27.74 25.78
C THR A 70 18.15 26.93 25.58
N ASP A 71 16.98 27.55 25.74
CA ASP A 71 15.68 26.90 25.47
C ASP A 71 15.61 26.33 24.04
N ALA A 72 16.24 27.01 23.08
CA ALA A 72 16.34 26.56 21.70
C ALA A 72 17.14 25.25 21.57
N ASP A 73 18.22 25.08 22.33
CA ASP A 73 19.03 23.85 22.33
C ASP A 73 18.24 22.67 22.92
N VAL A 74 17.48 22.90 23.99
CA VAL A 74 16.64 21.86 24.61
C VAL A 74 15.52 21.42 23.64
N LEU A 75 14.82 22.36 23.03
CA LEU A 75 13.77 22.06 22.05
C LEU A 75 14.34 21.37 20.80
N ALA A 76 15.51 21.80 20.33
CA ALA A 76 16.22 21.13 19.23
C ALA A 76 16.59 19.69 19.60
N ALA A 77 17.10 19.44 20.80
CA ALA A 77 17.42 18.08 21.27
C ALA A 77 16.17 17.19 21.37
N LEU A 78 15.04 17.71 21.87
CA LEU A 78 13.76 16.99 21.90
C LEU A 78 13.25 16.66 20.48
N LEU A 79 13.39 17.58 19.53
CA LEU A 79 13.03 17.34 18.14
C LEU A 79 13.94 16.28 17.51
N VAL A 80 15.25 16.33 17.77
CA VAL A 80 16.22 15.32 17.33
C VAL A 80 15.86 13.94 17.90
N ILE A 81 15.49 13.83 19.17
CA ILE A 81 15.00 12.57 19.78
C ILE A 81 13.80 12.03 19.00
N ARG A 82 12.82 12.88 18.69
CA ARG A 82 11.63 12.47 17.93
C ARG A 82 12.02 11.96 16.53
N MET A 83 12.85 12.71 15.80
CA MET A 83 13.29 12.32 14.46
C MET A 83 14.12 11.03 14.46
N LEU A 84 14.99 10.85 15.47
CA LEU A 84 15.75 9.62 15.66
C LEU A 84 14.84 8.44 15.98
N ARG A 85 13.82 8.60 16.83
CA ARG A 85 12.81 7.56 17.09
C ARG A 85 12.08 7.17 15.82
N GLU A 86 11.61 8.14 15.02
CA GLU A 86 10.95 7.88 13.74
C GLU A 86 11.87 7.12 12.76
N LYS A 87 13.16 7.50 12.69
CA LYS A 87 14.16 6.82 11.88
C LYS A 87 14.43 5.39 12.37
N LEU A 88 14.56 5.19 13.68
CA LEU A 88 14.82 3.88 14.28
C LEU A 88 13.63 2.94 14.11
N ASP A 89 12.41 3.42 14.29
CA ASP A 89 11.18 2.66 14.05
C ASP A 89 11.11 2.18 12.59
N HIS A 90 11.52 3.04 11.64
CA HIS A 90 11.60 2.70 10.22
C HIS A 90 12.69 1.66 9.91
N ASP A 91 13.89 1.89 10.42
CA ASP A 91 15.02 0.98 10.21
C ASP A 91 14.72 -0.39 10.86
N GLU A 92 14.05 -0.43 12.01
CA GLU A 92 13.58 -1.65 12.65
C GLU A 92 12.59 -2.43 11.77
N LEU A 93 11.59 -1.75 11.19
CA LEU A 93 10.63 -2.39 10.28
C LEU A 93 11.33 -3.03 9.07
N LYS A 94 12.29 -2.31 8.47
CA LYS A 94 13.09 -2.80 7.35
C LYS A 94 13.92 -4.02 7.73
N LEU A 95 14.68 -3.93 8.82
CA LEU A 95 15.57 -5.00 9.28
C LEU A 95 14.78 -6.26 9.65
N THR A 96 13.64 -6.08 10.33
CA THR A 96 12.74 -7.19 10.65
C THR A 96 12.17 -7.83 9.39
N SER A 97 11.76 -7.03 8.40
CA SER A 97 11.27 -7.56 7.11
C SER A 97 12.36 -8.28 6.31
N LEU A 98 13.61 -7.80 6.36
CA LEU A 98 14.77 -8.48 5.79
C LEU A 98 15.04 -9.81 6.50
N ALA A 99 14.96 -9.83 7.84
CA ALA A 99 15.12 -11.06 8.62
C ALA A 99 14.06 -12.11 8.24
N ARG A 100 12.81 -11.69 8.00
CA ARG A 100 11.74 -12.57 7.51
C ARG A 100 12.01 -13.10 6.11
N THR A 101 12.57 -12.29 5.21
CA THR A 101 13.01 -12.74 3.88
C THR A 101 14.10 -13.80 3.96
N LYS A 102 15.02 -13.67 4.94
CA LYS A 102 16.02 -14.69 5.28
C LYS A 102 15.47 -15.88 6.09
N LYS A 103 14.14 -16.02 6.18
CA LYS A 103 13.43 -17.09 6.89
C LYS A 103 13.74 -17.18 8.39
N ILE A 104 14.21 -16.09 9.02
CA ILE A 104 14.42 -16.06 10.47
C ILE A 104 13.05 -16.11 11.18
N THR A 105 12.91 -17.01 12.15
CA THR A 105 11.65 -17.21 12.88
C THR A 105 11.35 -16.03 13.81
N TRP A 106 10.07 -15.76 14.03
CA TRP A 106 9.64 -14.71 14.98
C TRP A 106 10.13 -14.94 16.40
N ALA A 107 10.29 -16.20 16.83
CA ALA A 107 10.84 -16.52 18.15
C ALA A 107 12.32 -16.11 18.24
N ARG A 108 13.10 -16.34 17.19
CA ARG A 108 14.50 -15.91 17.10
C ARG A 108 14.60 -14.39 17.00
N ILE A 109 13.73 -13.73 16.23
CA ILE A 109 13.68 -12.25 16.21
C ILE A 109 13.34 -11.70 17.60
N ALA A 110 12.34 -12.27 18.28
CA ALA A 110 11.95 -11.84 19.63
C ALA A 110 13.10 -11.96 20.63
N GLN A 111 13.90 -13.04 20.56
CA GLN A 111 15.06 -13.22 21.43
C GLN A 111 16.11 -12.12 21.22
N TRP A 112 16.36 -11.73 19.97
CA TRP A 112 17.35 -10.69 19.61
C TRP A 112 16.82 -9.27 19.78
N GLN A 113 15.50 -9.08 19.82
CA GLN A 113 14.84 -7.81 20.15
C GLN A 113 14.43 -7.72 21.63
N GLU A 114 14.79 -8.72 22.44
CA GLU A 114 14.44 -8.82 23.88
C GLU A 114 12.94 -8.70 24.16
N LEU A 115 12.12 -9.19 23.23
CA LEU A 115 10.67 -9.20 23.36
C LEU A 115 10.23 -10.47 24.09
N SER A 116 9.09 -10.37 24.81
CA SER A 116 8.56 -11.46 25.66
C SER A 116 8.23 -12.76 24.91
N GLY A 117 8.19 -12.73 23.57
CA GLY A 117 8.08 -13.93 22.74
C GLY A 117 7.68 -13.62 21.30
N ARG A 118 7.41 -14.68 20.53
CA ARG A 118 7.02 -14.60 19.11
C ARG A 118 5.87 -13.63 18.85
N GLN A 119 4.81 -13.71 19.67
CA GLN A 119 3.61 -12.88 19.49
C GLN A 119 3.90 -11.39 19.72
N ALA A 120 4.85 -11.07 20.61
CA ALA A 120 5.27 -9.69 20.85
C ALA A 120 6.06 -9.13 19.67
N ALA A 121 6.97 -9.91 19.08
CA ALA A 121 7.70 -9.54 17.86
C ALA A 121 6.78 -9.32 16.66
N GLU A 122 5.83 -10.23 16.45
CA GLU A 122 4.84 -10.11 15.38
C GLU A 122 3.95 -8.88 15.58
N ARG A 123 3.46 -8.64 16.81
CA ARG A 123 2.67 -7.46 17.14
C ARG A 123 3.44 -6.16 16.92
N ARG A 124 4.72 -6.11 17.33
CA ARG A 124 5.59 -4.93 17.14
C ARG A 124 5.83 -4.67 15.65
N HIS A 125 6.17 -5.70 14.87
CA HIS A 125 6.30 -5.57 13.40
C HIS A 125 5.01 -5.06 12.76
N LEU A 126 3.85 -5.61 13.15
CA LEU A 126 2.56 -5.15 12.65
C LEU A 126 2.27 -3.70 13.07
N GLN A 127 2.58 -3.29 14.30
CA GLN A 127 2.43 -1.92 14.76
C GLN A 127 3.32 -0.95 13.98
N LEU A 128 4.60 -1.28 13.79
CA LEU A 128 5.53 -0.49 13.00
C LEU A 128 5.11 -0.43 11.52
N SER A 129 4.65 -1.53 10.95
CA SER A 129 4.12 -1.57 9.58
C SER A 129 2.86 -0.71 9.39
N ARG A 130 2.07 -0.54 10.45
CA ARG A 130 0.89 0.35 10.47
C ARG A 130 1.26 1.82 10.63
N ALA A 131 2.36 2.10 11.34
CA ALA A 131 2.90 3.44 11.54
C ALA A 131 3.71 3.92 10.32
N TYR A 132 4.32 2.99 9.57
CA TYR A 132 5.16 3.29 8.42
C TYR A 132 4.35 3.70 7.17
N THR A 133 4.58 4.94 6.74
CA THR A 133 4.02 5.58 5.55
C THR A 133 4.87 5.30 4.31
N ARG A 134 4.21 5.08 3.16
CA ARG A 134 4.85 4.78 1.86
C ARG A 134 5.66 5.99 1.34
N PRO A 135 6.71 5.79 0.52
CA PRO A 135 7.48 6.87 -0.13
C PRO A 135 6.71 7.84 -1.06
N ASP A 136 5.39 7.69 -1.18
CA ASP A 136 4.48 8.52 -1.97
C ASP A 136 3.87 9.69 -1.16
N GLY A 137 4.49 10.05 -0.02
CA GLY A 137 4.11 11.22 0.78
C GLY A 137 2.75 11.19 1.48
N THR A 138 1.99 10.09 1.42
CA THR A 138 0.63 10.01 1.98
C THR A 138 0.58 9.26 3.31
N VAL A 139 0.43 10.00 4.41
CA VAL A 139 0.21 9.44 5.75
C VAL A 139 -1.14 8.70 5.79
N PRO A 140 -1.26 7.48 6.35
CA PRO A 140 -2.53 6.95 6.80
C PRO A 140 -3.04 7.83 7.94
N ARG A 141 -3.78 8.86 7.52
CA ARG A 141 -4.49 9.82 8.34
C ARG A 141 -5.51 8.98 9.17
N THR A 142 -5.69 9.31 10.45
CA THR A 142 -6.68 8.86 11.48
C THR A 142 -7.30 7.43 11.51
N GLN A 143 -7.72 6.98 12.71
CA GLN A 143 -8.50 5.74 12.90
C GLN A 143 -9.75 5.65 12.01
N SER A 144 -10.37 6.80 11.73
CA SER A 144 -11.55 6.93 10.87
C SER A 144 -11.25 6.61 9.41
N GLU A 145 -10.12 7.06 8.88
CA GLU A 145 -9.71 6.76 7.50
C GLU A 145 -9.13 5.35 7.38
N ARG A 146 -8.63 4.72 8.46
CA ARG A 146 -8.36 3.26 8.48
C ARG A 146 -9.64 2.43 8.36
N VAL A 147 -10.69 2.84 9.07
CA VAL A 147 -12.00 2.20 8.96
C VAL A 147 -12.54 2.40 7.54
N GLU A 148 -12.35 3.57 6.96
CA GLU A 148 -12.76 3.83 5.57
C GLU A 148 -11.91 3.05 4.57
N GLN A 149 -10.59 2.92 4.76
CA GLN A 149 -9.73 2.08 3.91
C GLN A 149 -10.08 0.58 4.04
N ALA A 150 -10.39 0.10 5.26
CA ALA A 150 -10.86 -1.27 5.45
C ALA A 150 -12.27 -1.49 4.87
N ARG A 151 -13.13 -0.47 4.90
CA ARG A 151 -14.42 -0.47 4.20
C ARG A 151 -14.22 -0.45 2.69
N GLU A 152 -13.30 0.34 2.16
CA GLU A 152 -12.94 0.37 0.75
C GLU A 152 -12.37 -0.97 0.30
N ARG A 153 -11.45 -1.59 1.06
CA ARG A 153 -10.93 -2.93 0.75
C ARG A 153 -12.06 -3.96 0.72
N ARG A 154 -12.93 -3.97 1.74
CA ARG A 154 -14.11 -4.85 1.75
C ARG A 154 -15.08 -4.55 0.60
N SER A 155 -15.27 -3.28 0.27
CA SER A 155 -16.08 -2.85 -0.88
C SER A 155 -15.48 -3.36 -2.18
N ARG A 156 -14.16 -3.23 -2.38
CA ARG A 156 -13.45 -3.73 -3.55
C ARG A 156 -13.48 -5.26 -3.63
N HIS A 157 -13.39 -5.98 -2.50
CA HIS A 157 -13.56 -7.44 -2.48
C HIS A 157 -15.00 -7.85 -2.81
N ALA A 158 -16.00 -7.17 -2.24
CA ALA A 158 -17.40 -7.41 -2.54
C ALA A 158 -17.74 -7.09 -4.00
N GLU A 159 -17.13 -6.05 -4.57
CA GLU A 159 -17.30 -5.65 -5.96
C GLU A 159 -16.67 -6.66 -6.93
N ARG A 160 -15.47 -7.18 -6.62
CA ARG A 160 -14.85 -8.27 -7.38
C ARG A 160 -15.70 -9.54 -7.37
N GLU A 161 -16.21 -9.91 -6.20
CA GLU A 161 -17.07 -11.09 -6.07
C GLU A 161 -18.42 -10.90 -6.78
N TRP A 162 -19.01 -9.70 -6.71
CA TRP A 162 -20.21 -9.38 -7.48
C TRP A 162 -19.93 -9.41 -9.00
N ALA A 163 -18.79 -8.87 -9.44
CA ALA A 163 -18.40 -8.88 -10.84
C ALA A 163 -18.24 -10.32 -11.36
N ARG A 164 -17.66 -11.21 -10.56
CA ARG A 164 -17.59 -12.65 -10.86
C ARG A 164 -18.97 -13.30 -10.97
N GLN A 165 -19.89 -13.00 -10.05
CA GLN A 165 -21.27 -13.53 -10.08
C GLN A 165 -22.07 -13.01 -11.29
N HIS A 166 -21.76 -11.81 -11.79
CA HIS A 166 -22.44 -11.16 -12.92
C HIS A 166 -21.61 -11.15 -14.21
N ALA A 167 -20.62 -12.06 -14.31
CA ALA A 167 -19.61 -12.07 -15.37
C ALA A 167 -20.20 -11.99 -16.79
N GLN A 168 -21.23 -12.81 -17.07
CA GLN A 168 -21.85 -12.86 -18.40
C GLN A 168 -22.54 -11.54 -18.78
N ARG A 169 -23.20 -10.90 -17.82
CA ARG A 169 -23.86 -9.60 -18.04
C ARG A 169 -22.82 -8.50 -18.31
N ILE A 170 -21.74 -8.49 -17.54
CA ILE A 170 -20.64 -7.53 -17.72
C ILE A 170 -19.98 -7.72 -19.09
N ARG A 171 -19.64 -8.96 -19.45
CA ARG A 171 -19.03 -9.30 -20.76
C ARG A 171 -19.92 -8.89 -21.93
N ARG A 172 -21.22 -9.19 -21.86
CA ARG A 172 -22.19 -8.81 -22.91
C ARG A 172 -22.25 -7.30 -23.11
N ILE A 173 -22.39 -6.54 -22.03
CA ILE A 173 -22.48 -5.07 -22.11
C ILE A 173 -21.16 -4.48 -22.59
N ALA A 174 -20.02 -4.98 -22.10
CA ALA A 174 -18.70 -4.54 -22.55
C ALA A 174 -18.48 -4.81 -24.05
N ALA A 175 -18.89 -5.98 -24.55
CA ALA A 175 -18.82 -6.30 -25.97
C ALA A 175 -19.74 -5.41 -26.84
N GLN A 176 -20.98 -5.16 -26.39
CA GLN A 176 -21.89 -4.22 -27.05
C GLN A 176 -21.31 -2.81 -27.13
N LEU A 177 -20.68 -2.35 -26.05
CA LEU A 177 -20.03 -1.04 -25.98
C LEU A 177 -18.82 -0.98 -26.92
N ALA A 178 -17.97 -2.01 -26.93
CA ALA A 178 -16.79 -2.07 -27.79
C ALA A 178 -17.12 -2.21 -29.28
N ALA A 179 -18.30 -2.73 -29.62
CA ALA A 179 -18.79 -2.86 -31.00
C ALA A 179 -19.27 -1.53 -31.61
N ILE A 180 -19.37 -0.45 -30.82
CA ILE A 180 -19.72 0.88 -31.32
C ILE A 180 -18.54 1.41 -32.16
N GLY A 181 -18.75 1.52 -33.48
CA GLY A 181 -17.68 1.84 -34.44
C GLY A 181 -17.03 3.22 -34.24
N ASP A 182 -17.77 4.19 -33.72
CA ASP A 182 -17.32 5.57 -33.48
C ASP A 182 -17.01 5.86 -32.00
N LEU A 183 -16.84 4.81 -31.17
CA LEU A 183 -16.61 4.93 -29.73
C LEU A 183 -15.44 5.86 -29.37
N GLN A 184 -14.33 5.76 -30.12
CA GLN A 184 -13.16 6.63 -29.90
C GLN A 184 -13.51 8.10 -30.17
N LYS A 185 -14.17 8.38 -31.29
CA LYS A 185 -14.62 9.74 -31.65
C LYS A 185 -15.63 10.31 -30.65
N ARG A 186 -16.44 9.47 -30.01
CA ARG A 186 -17.37 9.90 -28.94
C ARG A 186 -16.61 10.23 -27.65
N ALA A 187 -15.67 9.39 -27.26
CA ALA A 187 -14.83 9.61 -26.09
C ALA A 187 -14.01 10.92 -26.25
N ASP A 188 -13.39 11.14 -27.41
CA ASP A 188 -12.57 12.32 -27.67
C ASP A 188 -13.40 13.63 -27.68
N ARG A 189 -14.70 13.57 -28.02
CA ARG A 189 -15.62 14.73 -27.98
C ARG A 189 -16.25 14.99 -26.61
N SER A 190 -16.03 14.10 -25.65
CA SER A 190 -16.62 14.17 -24.31
C SER A 190 -16.17 15.41 -23.53
N GLN A 191 -16.93 15.77 -22.49
CA GLN A 191 -16.57 16.88 -21.62
C GLN A 191 -15.27 16.58 -20.85
N GLU A 192 -15.06 15.33 -20.47
CA GLU A 192 -13.84 14.90 -19.75
C GLU A 192 -12.59 15.03 -20.64
N ALA A 193 -12.68 14.63 -21.91
CA ALA A 193 -11.60 14.84 -22.88
C ALA A 193 -11.22 16.32 -22.99
N ARG A 194 -12.20 17.22 -23.05
CA ARG A 194 -11.97 18.67 -23.09
C ARG A 194 -11.27 19.18 -21.84
N VAL A 195 -11.64 18.68 -20.66
CA VAL A 195 -10.99 19.06 -19.39
C VAL A 195 -9.53 18.59 -19.39
N ILE A 196 -9.26 17.34 -19.76
CA ILE A 196 -7.89 16.78 -19.82
C ILE A 196 -7.02 17.56 -20.82
N LEU A 197 -7.57 17.88 -22.00
CA LEU A 197 -6.88 18.68 -23.00
C LEU A 197 -6.66 20.13 -22.56
N ALA A 198 -7.62 20.74 -21.86
CA ALA A 198 -7.48 22.11 -21.33
C ALA A 198 -6.39 22.21 -20.26
N VAL A 199 -6.29 21.21 -19.38
CA VAL A 199 -5.20 21.13 -18.39
C VAL A 199 -3.85 21.00 -19.10
N ARG A 200 -3.73 20.13 -20.12
CA ARG A 200 -2.47 19.97 -20.87
C ARG A 200 -2.11 21.16 -21.76
N GLY A 201 -3.10 21.82 -22.35
CA GLY A 201 -2.90 23.02 -23.18
C GLY A 201 -2.37 24.22 -22.39
N SER A 202 -2.55 24.24 -21.07
CA SER A 202 -1.92 25.25 -20.20
C SER A 202 -0.40 25.07 -20.05
N GLU A 203 0.14 23.89 -20.40
CA GLU A 203 1.56 23.57 -20.31
C GLU A 203 2.30 23.67 -21.66
N THR A 204 1.59 23.80 -22.79
CA THR A 204 2.20 23.81 -24.14
C THR A 204 1.62 24.92 -25.01
N GLN A 205 2.43 25.96 -25.30
CA GLN A 205 2.16 26.94 -26.36
C GLN A 205 2.34 26.26 -27.73
N GLY A 206 1.30 25.62 -28.23
CA GLY A 206 1.26 25.01 -29.55
C GLY A 206 -0.06 24.30 -29.77
N THR A 207 -0.60 24.36 -30.99
CA THR A 207 -1.89 23.77 -31.37
C THR A 207 -1.93 22.30 -30.95
N PRO A 208 -2.76 21.91 -29.96
CA PRO A 208 -2.71 20.57 -29.41
C PRO A 208 -3.29 19.59 -30.43
N GLU A 209 -2.44 18.70 -30.94
CA GLU A 209 -2.90 17.53 -31.68
C GLU A 209 -3.76 16.67 -30.73
N PRO A 210 -4.98 16.27 -31.12
CA PRO A 210 -5.89 15.55 -30.24
C PRO A 210 -5.32 14.17 -29.92
N VAL A 211 -4.70 14.03 -28.74
CA VAL A 211 -4.29 12.74 -28.21
C VAL A 211 -5.55 11.94 -27.88
N PRO A 212 -5.77 10.77 -28.52
CA PRO A 212 -6.97 9.97 -28.28
C PRO A 212 -7.04 9.54 -26.82
N LEU A 213 -8.24 9.59 -26.22
CA LEU A 213 -8.43 9.06 -24.89
C LEU A 213 -8.06 7.57 -24.85
N VAL A 214 -7.35 7.15 -23.79
CA VAL A 214 -6.88 5.77 -23.60
C VAL A 214 -8.03 4.80 -23.29
N TRP A 215 -9.18 5.31 -22.84
CA TRP A 215 -10.29 4.50 -22.33
C TRP A 215 -10.88 3.49 -23.34
N PRO A 216 -11.25 3.86 -24.59
CA PRO A 216 -11.80 2.90 -25.55
C PRO A 216 -10.81 1.78 -25.91
N THR A 217 -9.52 2.11 -26.02
CA THR A 217 -8.44 1.14 -26.22
C THR A 217 -8.32 0.21 -25.03
N ALA A 218 -8.34 0.74 -23.81
CA ALA A 218 -8.30 -0.05 -22.58
C ALA A 218 -9.49 -1.02 -22.44
N LEU A 219 -10.68 -0.65 -22.94
CA LEU A 219 -11.85 -1.54 -22.99
C LEU A 219 -11.61 -2.72 -23.94
N ARG A 220 -11.10 -2.45 -25.14
CA ARG A 220 -10.79 -3.50 -26.13
C ARG A 220 -9.69 -4.44 -25.63
N ASP A 221 -8.62 -3.89 -25.06
CA ASP A 221 -7.52 -4.68 -24.50
C ASP A 221 -8.00 -5.60 -23.38
N CYS A 222 -8.87 -5.10 -22.50
CA CYS A 222 -9.43 -5.86 -21.39
C CYS A 222 -10.39 -6.97 -21.87
N LEU A 223 -11.15 -6.74 -22.95
CA LEU A 223 -11.97 -7.78 -23.58
C LEU A 223 -11.12 -8.87 -24.22
N ALA A 224 -10.05 -8.49 -24.92
CA ALA A 224 -9.10 -9.44 -25.50
C ALA A 224 -8.35 -10.23 -24.41
N GLU A 225 -8.08 -9.61 -23.25
CA GLU A 225 -7.55 -10.31 -22.07
C GLU A 225 -8.55 -11.33 -21.49
N ASP A 226 -9.84 -10.97 -21.34
CA ASP A 226 -10.89 -11.90 -20.89
C ASP A 226 -11.06 -13.07 -21.87
N GLU A 227 -11.04 -12.81 -23.17
CA GLU A 227 -11.16 -13.85 -24.20
C GLU A 227 -9.97 -14.82 -24.18
N ARG A 228 -8.74 -14.30 -24.06
CA ARG A 228 -7.53 -15.13 -23.87
C ARG A 228 -7.61 -15.96 -22.59
N PHE A 229 -8.05 -15.36 -21.48
CA PHE A 229 -8.21 -16.05 -20.21
C PHE A 229 -9.23 -17.19 -20.28
N ARG A 230 -10.36 -16.97 -20.98
CA ARG A 230 -11.40 -18.00 -21.21
C ARG A 230 -10.93 -19.10 -22.14
N SER A 231 -10.13 -18.77 -23.15
CA SER A 231 -9.62 -19.74 -24.13
C SER A 231 -8.43 -20.56 -23.62
N ALA A 232 -7.72 -20.07 -22.61
CA ALA A 232 -6.60 -20.79 -22.00
C ALA A 232 -7.10 -21.97 -21.16
N PRO A 233 -6.65 -23.22 -21.39
CA PRO A 233 -6.99 -24.34 -20.52
C PRO A 233 -6.40 -24.14 -19.11
N PRO A 234 -7.04 -24.70 -18.07
CA PRO A 234 -6.44 -24.71 -16.73
C PRO A 234 -5.10 -25.42 -16.81
N GLN A 235 -4.05 -24.80 -16.30
CA GLN A 235 -2.75 -25.43 -16.13
C GLN A 235 -2.65 -25.87 -14.67
N PRO A 236 -3.18 -27.05 -14.30
CA PRO A 236 -3.03 -27.55 -12.94
C PRO A 236 -1.54 -27.76 -12.66
N THR A 237 -1.03 -27.13 -11.62
CA THR A 237 0.28 -27.46 -11.10
C THR A 237 0.15 -28.77 -10.32
N ALA A 238 0.90 -29.81 -10.72
CA ALA A 238 0.88 -31.12 -10.06
C ALA A 238 1.16 -31.03 -8.54
N ASP A 239 1.89 -30.00 -8.11
CA ASP A 239 2.29 -29.79 -6.72
C ASP A 239 1.31 -28.94 -5.88
N ASP A 240 0.35 -28.23 -6.50
CA ASP A 240 -0.58 -27.31 -5.79
C ASP A 240 -1.89 -27.06 -6.57
N PRO A 241 -2.77 -28.07 -6.65
CA PRO A 241 -4.03 -27.94 -7.38
C PRO A 241 -4.95 -26.87 -6.78
N ASP A 242 -5.09 -26.79 -5.45
CA ASP A 242 -5.97 -25.82 -4.79
C ASP A 242 -5.51 -24.37 -4.97
N GLY A 243 -4.21 -24.10 -4.87
CA GLY A 243 -3.67 -22.77 -5.12
C GLY A 243 -3.73 -22.36 -6.59
N SER A 244 -3.73 -23.32 -7.54
CA SER A 244 -3.92 -23.04 -8.97
C SER A 244 -5.35 -22.64 -9.30
N VAL A 245 -6.35 -23.29 -8.68
CA VAL A 245 -7.78 -22.96 -8.83
C VAL A 245 -8.07 -21.59 -8.21
N TRP A 246 -7.58 -21.32 -7.00
CA TRP A 246 -7.77 -20.03 -6.33
C TRP A 246 -7.14 -18.88 -7.12
N ARG A 247 -5.90 -19.06 -7.63
CA ARG A 247 -5.22 -18.05 -8.46
C ARG A 247 -6.00 -17.74 -9.73
N ARG A 248 -6.54 -18.78 -10.39
CA ARG A 248 -7.37 -18.61 -11.59
C ARG A 248 -8.65 -17.83 -11.30
N GLN A 249 -9.33 -18.16 -10.20
CA GLN A 249 -10.54 -17.47 -9.77
C GLN A 249 -10.28 -16.00 -9.43
N GLN A 250 -9.14 -15.72 -8.80
CA GLN A 250 -8.71 -14.36 -8.48
C GLN A 250 -8.40 -13.55 -9.75
N GLN A 251 -7.71 -14.16 -10.72
CA GLN A 251 -7.44 -13.53 -12.02
C GLN A 251 -8.73 -13.22 -12.79
N GLU A 252 -9.70 -14.14 -12.81
CA GLU A 252 -11.01 -13.88 -13.42
C GLU A 252 -11.72 -12.70 -12.75
N ALA A 253 -11.73 -12.65 -11.41
CA ALA A 253 -12.36 -11.58 -10.66
C ALA A 253 -11.71 -10.22 -10.90
N ASP A 254 -10.39 -10.17 -11.08
CA ASP A 254 -9.64 -8.95 -11.38
C ASP A 254 -9.94 -8.43 -12.81
N ILE A 255 -9.98 -9.31 -13.81
CA ILE A 255 -10.36 -8.97 -15.19
C ILE A 255 -11.79 -8.43 -15.24
N LEU A 256 -12.74 -9.13 -14.59
CA LEU A 256 -14.14 -8.72 -14.57
C LEU A 256 -14.37 -7.43 -13.79
N HIS A 257 -13.64 -7.19 -12.70
CA HIS A 257 -13.71 -5.93 -11.97
C HIS A 257 -13.19 -4.76 -12.80
N ARG A 258 -12.11 -4.97 -13.57
CA ARG A 258 -11.61 -3.96 -14.53
C ARG A 258 -12.63 -3.68 -15.64
N LEU A 259 -13.23 -4.71 -16.23
CA LEU A 259 -14.31 -4.55 -17.22
C LEU A 259 -15.50 -3.78 -16.64
N LEU A 260 -15.94 -4.13 -15.42
CA LEU A 260 -17.02 -3.43 -14.72
C LEU A 260 -16.70 -1.94 -14.54
N GLY A 261 -15.48 -1.60 -14.12
CA GLY A 261 -15.04 -0.22 -13.99
C GLY A 261 -15.09 0.55 -15.32
N LEU A 262 -14.62 -0.07 -16.41
CA LEU A 262 -14.64 0.52 -17.75
C LEU A 262 -16.07 0.71 -18.28
N VAL A 263 -16.97 -0.25 -18.04
CA VAL A 263 -18.39 -0.13 -18.40
C VAL A 263 -19.08 0.96 -17.56
N ARG A 264 -18.79 1.03 -16.25
CA ARG A 264 -19.33 2.08 -15.37
C ARG A 264 -18.86 3.48 -15.77
N TYR A 265 -17.65 3.61 -16.30
CA TYR A 265 -17.16 4.88 -16.83
C TYR A 265 -18.06 5.42 -17.95
N ALA A 266 -18.60 4.53 -18.80
CA ALA A 266 -19.54 4.88 -19.86
C ALA A 266 -20.97 5.19 -19.37
N ALA A 267 -21.29 4.90 -18.10
CA ALA A 267 -22.60 5.23 -17.52
C ALA A 267 -22.82 6.73 -17.30
N ASN A 268 -21.72 7.51 -17.25
CA ASN A 268 -21.77 8.94 -17.03
C ASN A 268 -21.82 9.67 -18.39
N PRO A 269 -22.90 10.44 -18.68
CA PRO A 269 -23.03 11.19 -19.93
C PRO A 269 -21.91 12.21 -20.18
N ARG A 270 -21.21 12.64 -19.12
CA ARG A 270 -20.04 13.55 -19.24
C ARG A 270 -18.83 12.88 -19.87
N ASN A 271 -18.73 11.55 -19.72
CA ASN A 271 -17.60 10.75 -20.15
C ASN A 271 -17.79 10.25 -21.59
N ILE A 272 -19.02 9.88 -21.96
CA ILE A 272 -19.38 9.40 -23.30
C ILE A 272 -20.84 9.76 -23.57
N ASP A 273 -21.11 10.30 -24.76
CA ASP A 273 -22.47 10.50 -25.24
C ASP A 273 -22.99 9.23 -25.93
N LEU A 274 -24.00 8.62 -25.31
CA LEU A 274 -24.72 7.43 -25.77
C LEU A 274 -26.22 7.70 -25.96
N SER A 275 -26.61 8.98 -26.09
CA SER A 275 -28.03 9.38 -26.15
C SER A 275 -28.80 8.78 -27.33
N ASP A 276 -28.09 8.45 -28.41
CA ASP A 276 -28.59 7.78 -29.61
C ASP A 276 -28.70 6.25 -29.47
N LEU A 277 -28.13 5.66 -28.41
CA LEU A 277 -28.15 4.23 -28.12
C LEU A 277 -28.82 3.96 -26.76
N PRO A 278 -30.14 4.22 -26.62
CA PRO A 278 -30.83 4.16 -25.32
C PRO A 278 -30.77 2.78 -24.69
N GLN A 279 -30.87 1.71 -25.48
CA GLN A 279 -30.81 0.33 -24.97
C GLN A 279 -29.46 0.00 -24.31
N VAL A 280 -28.35 0.47 -24.90
CA VAL A 280 -27.00 0.26 -24.35
C VAL A 280 -26.80 1.14 -23.12
N SER A 281 -27.23 2.41 -23.20
CA SER A 281 -27.16 3.33 -22.06
C SER A 281 -27.97 2.83 -20.85
N ASP A 282 -29.17 2.29 -21.07
CA ASP A 282 -30.03 1.79 -20.01
C ASP A 282 -29.45 0.50 -19.40
N ALA A 283 -28.96 -0.42 -20.23
CA ALA A 283 -28.29 -1.62 -19.74
C ALA A 283 -27.06 -1.32 -18.87
N ILE A 284 -26.26 -0.32 -19.26
CA ILE A 284 -25.11 0.17 -18.48
C ILE A 284 -25.59 0.80 -17.16
N ARG A 285 -26.63 1.64 -17.20
CA ARG A 285 -27.17 2.32 -16.03
C ARG A 285 -27.77 1.34 -15.03
N ASP A 286 -28.48 0.32 -15.50
CA ASP A 286 -29.04 -0.74 -14.66
C ASP A 286 -27.94 -1.59 -14.04
N LEU A 287 -26.93 -2.00 -14.83
CA LEU A 287 -25.75 -2.70 -14.30
C LEU A 287 -25.04 -1.87 -13.21
N HIS A 288 -24.89 -0.57 -13.45
CA HIS A 288 -24.30 0.34 -12.47
C HIS A 288 -25.15 0.42 -11.21
N ARG A 289 -26.47 0.62 -11.32
CA ARG A 289 -27.41 0.69 -10.20
C ARG A 289 -27.36 -0.59 -9.36
N ASP A 290 -27.39 -1.75 -9.99
CA ASP A 290 -27.37 -3.06 -9.32
C ASP A 290 -26.05 -3.27 -8.56
N SER A 291 -24.92 -2.90 -9.16
CA SER A 291 -23.61 -2.95 -8.51
C SER A 291 -23.55 -2.05 -7.25
N GLN A 292 -24.17 -0.87 -7.31
CA GLN A 292 -24.22 0.07 -6.18
C GLN A 292 -25.17 -0.39 -5.08
N GLN A 293 -26.30 -0.99 -5.45
CA GLN A 293 -27.27 -1.47 -4.47
C GLN A 293 -26.69 -2.63 -3.66
N GLN A 294 -25.94 -3.54 -4.29
CA GLN A 294 -25.26 -4.62 -3.58
C GLN A 294 -24.15 -4.10 -2.64
N ALA A 295 -23.45 -3.03 -3.03
CA ALA A 295 -22.46 -2.38 -2.16
C ALA A 295 -23.12 -1.73 -0.93
N LYS A 296 -24.34 -1.21 -1.08
CA LYS A 296 -25.14 -0.62 0.02
C LYS A 296 -25.72 -1.66 0.96
N THR A 297 -26.30 -2.75 0.45
CA THR A 297 -26.91 -3.81 1.29
C THR A 297 -25.89 -4.55 2.16
N ARG A 298 -24.61 -4.60 1.73
CA ARG A 298 -23.51 -5.17 2.51
C ARG A 298 -22.82 -4.17 3.46
N ARG A 299 -23.22 -2.89 3.45
CA ARG A 299 -22.69 -1.88 4.38
C ARG A 299 -23.47 -2.00 5.71
N PRO A 300 -22.80 -2.28 6.86
CA PRO A 300 -23.50 -2.31 8.14
C PRO A 300 -24.09 -0.92 8.43
N PRO A 301 -25.26 -0.84 9.10
CA PRO A 301 -25.88 0.44 9.44
C PRO A 301 -24.89 1.33 10.21
N ARG A 302 -24.90 2.63 9.90
CA ARG A 302 -24.11 3.63 10.63
C ARG A 302 -24.50 3.57 12.11
N PRO A 303 -23.55 3.37 13.05
CA PRO A 303 -23.84 3.59 14.46
C PRO A 303 -23.98 5.10 14.66
N GLY A 304 -25.19 5.57 14.96
CA GLY A 304 -25.42 6.98 15.31
C GLY A 304 -26.56 7.70 14.58
N ALA A 305 -27.58 7.01 14.07
CA ALA A 305 -28.88 7.65 13.88
C ALA A 305 -29.81 7.12 14.98
N SER A 306 -29.60 7.60 16.20
CA SER A 306 -30.63 7.54 17.23
C SER A 306 -31.81 8.37 16.71
N THR A 307 -32.89 7.68 16.38
CA THR A 307 -34.22 8.25 16.22
C THR A 307 -34.54 9.08 17.46
N THR A 308 -34.80 10.36 17.23
CA THR A 308 -35.58 11.21 18.13
C THR A 308 -37.05 10.94 17.86
#